data_AF-A0A1F2JNE4-F1
#
_entry.id   AF-A0A1F2JNE4-F1
#
_cell.length_a   1.000
_cell.length_b   1.000
_cell.length_c   1.000
_cell.angle_alpha   90.00
_cell.angle_beta   90.00
_cell.angle_gamma   90.00
#
_symmetry.space_group_name_H-M   'P 1'
#
loop_
_entity.id
_entity.type
_entity.pdbx_description
1 polymer ?
#
loop_
_entity_poly.entity_id
_entity_poly.type
_entity_poly.pdbx_seq_one_letter_code
_entity_poly.pdbx_strand_id
1 'polypeptide(L)'
;MNQLTNDSLGLKIDFYGNANFGSKYLDLKDVRSIFRKRKIKFPSKNIVFWGTYDVTRNPMYFVGSLETSLDVSKFTADTSMYKCVYYRSIQKNRDNIISRVAIPYHRDSFLLVSEVRTEITDMQESVKDVLNGIKTSYNSLAYGEKFVEQKPVQEPDYYNIAESIFKDNGYANYLSTRDTLEKLVLQNEDSQFANELLKSYRSFLGESVQYDNETKQEQQSVEKTAITIDQLVEKIKEHRVVMFNENHLQPRCRLLINLLLPKLYKEGFNVLALEGLSEDDDRINKLGFPNVESGFYTKDPNMANLIRTARIYGLKVIGYEDFENTINRDLQQAKNLIRKSEIVTKNQVKLIVLAGGGHIEEGDIGEIKSMAQYFKKLSKIDPYTINQVKFLSINDVNDLVYVIESKILNGYDLYLSNNLNSDKIVIGAKDLNRSYSIPNTDSTKSGTSAIYIYHEKEYQLDKTAIPVYLSLSKKDSLQVDLPKGVYRYVKRDHYGAIIHQETIAEND
;
A
#
# COMPACT_ATOMS: atom_id res chain seq x y z
N MET A 1 -14.23 18.05 -11.57
CA MET A 1 -15.16 18.78 -10.67
C MET A 1 -14.40 18.99 -9.39
N ASN A 2 -14.21 20.23 -8.97
CA ASN A 2 -13.32 20.54 -7.85
C ASN A 2 -14.15 20.72 -6.58
N GLN A 3 -13.96 19.82 -5.62
CA GLN A 3 -14.77 19.74 -4.42
C GLN A 3 -14.20 20.62 -3.31
N LEU A 4 -15.09 21.36 -2.64
CA LEU A 4 -14.82 22.04 -1.37
C LEU A 4 -15.60 21.32 -0.27
N THR A 5 -14.88 20.77 0.70
CA THR A 5 -15.44 20.20 1.92
C THR A 5 -14.93 21.01 3.12
N ASN A 6 -15.84 21.42 4.02
CA ASN A 6 -15.48 22.16 5.21
C ASN A 6 -16.26 21.63 6.41
N ASP A 7 -15.56 20.92 7.30
CA ASP A 7 -16.16 20.28 8.48
C ASP A 7 -16.68 21.28 9.51
N SER A 8 -15.95 22.38 9.74
CA SER A 8 -16.37 23.43 10.66
C SER A 8 -17.65 24.11 10.18
N LEU A 9 -17.78 24.28 8.87
CA LEU A 9 -19.00 24.81 8.25
C LEU A 9 -20.07 23.74 8.00
N GLY A 10 -19.75 22.47 8.22
CA GLY A 10 -20.66 21.36 7.98
C GLY A 10 -21.22 21.34 6.55
N LEU A 11 -20.40 21.58 5.52
CA LEU A 11 -20.87 21.68 4.13
C LEU A 11 -19.91 21.10 3.08
N LYS A 12 -20.50 20.74 1.93
CA LYS A 12 -19.83 20.24 0.72
C LYS A 12 -20.39 20.95 -0.53
N ILE A 13 -19.51 21.43 -1.41
CA ILE A 13 -19.84 22.07 -2.70
C ILE A 13 -18.93 21.47 -3.78
N ASP A 14 -19.49 21.11 -4.94
CA ASP A 14 -18.71 20.59 -6.07
C ASP A 14 -18.65 21.63 -7.20
N PHE A 15 -17.58 22.42 -7.27
CA PHE A 15 -17.48 23.51 -8.25
C PHE A 15 -17.37 22.99 -9.69
N TYR A 16 -18.14 23.61 -10.59
CA TYR A 16 -18.14 23.34 -12.02
C TYR A 16 -16.86 23.85 -12.70
N GLY A 17 -16.22 22.98 -13.49
CA GLY A 17 -14.95 23.28 -14.17
C GLY A 17 -13.71 23.16 -13.27
N ASN A 18 -12.60 23.72 -13.73
CA ASN A 18 -11.30 23.68 -13.04
C ASN A 18 -11.16 24.87 -12.08
N ALA A 19 -11.85 24.82 -10.94
CA ALA A 19 -11.75 25.82 -9.88
C ALA A 19 -10.43 25.67 -9.08
N ASN A 20 -9.59 26.71 -9.08
CA ASN A 20 -8.33 26.74 -8.36
C ASN A 20 -8.48 27.59 -7.09
N PHE A 21 -8.44 26.94 -5.93
CA PHE A 21 -8.51 27.59 -4.61
C PHE A 21 -7.14 28.18 -4.21
N GLY A 22 -7.16 29.34 -3.58
CA GLY A 22 -5.96 30.15 -3.35
C GLY A 22 -5.09 29.76 -2.15
N SER A 23 -3.81 29.52 -2.43
CA SER A 23 -2.64 29.86 -1.57
C SER A 23 -1.29 29.70 -2.30
N LYS A 24 -1.27 29.04 -3.49
CA LYS A 24 -0.05 28.79 -4.29
C LYS A 24 0.17 29.73 -5.48
N TYR A 25 -0.89 30.29 -6.09
CA TYR A 25 -0.80 31.07 -7.34
C TYR A 25 -1.69 32.35 -7.41
N LEU A 26 -2.52 32.61 -6.40
CA LEU A 26 -3.47 33.73 -6.40
C LEU A 26 -3.71 34.24 -4.97
N ASP A 27 -3.25 35.44 -4.66
CA ASP A 27 -3.45 36.05 -3.35
C ASP A 27 -4.87 36.65 -3.25
N LEU A 28 -5.44 36.66 -2.04
CA LEU A 28 -6.73 37.30 -1.79
C LEU A 28 -6.74 38.80 -2.19
N LYS A 29 -5.58 39.48 -2.08
CA LYS A 29 -5.42 40.88 -2.51
C LYS A 29 -5.68 41.06 -4.02
N ASP A 30 -5.37 40.05 -4.82
CA ASP A 30 -5.55 40.09 -6.28
C ASP A 30 -7.03 39.95 -6.61
N VAL A 31 -7.73 39.03 -5.94
CA VAL A 31 -9.20 38.91 -6.04
C VAL A 31 -9.88 40.20 -5.60
N ARG A 32 -9.47 40.80 -4.47
CA ARG A 32 -9.96 42.11 -4.02
C ARG A 32 -9.74 43.21 -5.06
N SER A 33 -8.58 43.19 -5.72
CA SER A 33 -8.24 44.15 -6.77
C SER A 33 -9.20 44.06 -7.95
N ILE A 34 -9.60 42.85 -8.38
CA ILE A 34 -10.57 42.65 -9.45
C ILE A 34 -11.94 43.24 -9.08
N PHE A 35 -12.47 42.89 -7.92
CA PHE A 35 -13.75 43.42 -7.44
C PHE A 35 -13.73 44.95 -7.36
N ARG A 36 -12.64 45.54 -6.84
CA ARG A 36 -12.46 47.00 -6.78
C ARG A 36 -12.41 47.64 -8.15
N LYS A 37 -11.58 47.12 -9.08
CA LYS A 37 -11.44 47.64 -10.46
C LYS A 37 -12.78 47.65 -11.19
N ARG A 38 -13.61 46.63 -10.96
CA ARG A 38 -14.93 46.48 -11.57
C ARG A 38 -16.06 47.20 -10.82
N LYS A 39 -15.74 47.97 -9.77
CA LYS A 39 -16.71 48.67 -8.90
C LYS A 39 -17.76 47.74 -8.28
N ILE A 40 -17.36 46.51 -8.00
CA ILE A 40 -18.20 45.49 -7.37
C ILE A 40 -17.96 45.54 -5.87
N LYS A 41 -19.06 45.61 -5.09
CA LYS A 41 -18.98 45.52 -3.63
C LYS A 41 -18.36 44.18 -3.26
N PHE A 42 -17.18 44.22 -2.65
CA PHE A 42 -16.55 43.03 -2.09
C PHE A 42 -17.40 42.50 -0.92
N PRO A 43 -17.48 41.18 -0.73
CA PRO A 43 -18.19 40.61 0.42
C PRO A 43 -17.56 40.99 1.76
N SER A 44 -18.13 40.53 2.88
CA SER A 44 -17.64 40.88 4.22
C SER A 44 -16.17 40.51 4.45
N LYS A 45 -15.61 40.96 5.58
CA LYS A 45 -14.21 40.66 5.94
C LYS A 45 -13.98 39.19 6.33
N ASN A 46 -15.04 38.44 6.62
CA ASN A 46 -14.98 37.06 7.12
C ASN A 46 -14.84 36.06 5.96
N ILE A 47 -13.68 36.06 5.30
CA ILE A 47 -13.43 35.23 4.13
C ILE A 47 -13.10 33.79 4.54
N VAL A 48 -13.79 32.84 3.92
CA VAL A 48 -13.58 31.39 4.11
C VAL A 48 -12.67 30.84 3.02
N PHE A 49 -12.90 31.22 1.76
CA PHE A 49 -12.12 30.77 0.61
C PHE A 49 -12.19 31.78 -0.54
N TRP A 50 -11.24 31.69 -1.47
CA TRP A 50 -11.26 32.43 -2.74
C TRP A 50 -10.54 31.63 -3.82
N GLY A 51 -10.75 32.00 -5.07
CA GLY A 51 -10.10 31.33 -6.18
C GLY A 51 -10.44 31.91 -7.54
N THR A 52 -10.01 31.19 -8.56
CA THR A 52 -10.30 31.46 -9.97
C THR A 52 -10.66 30.18 -10.69
N TYR A 53 -11.43 30.26 -11.76
CA TYR A 53 -11.59 29.16 -12.72
C TYR A 53 -10.53 29.26 -13.81
N ASP A 54 -9.93 28.13 -14.19
CA ASP A 54 -8.98 28.05 -15.31
C ASP A 54 -9.73 28.02 -16.65
N VAL A 55 -9.63 29.11 -17.39
CA VAL A 55 -10.19 29.27 -18.73
C VAL A 55 -9.13 29.98 -19.53
N THR A 56 -8.60 29.29 -20.55
CA THR A 56 -7.37 29.60 -21.32
C THR A 56 -7.29 30.98 -21.97
N ARG A 57 -8.33 31.82 -21.82
CA ARG A 57 -8.32 33.23 -22.23
C ARG A 57 -8.83 34.19 -21.15
N ASN A 58 -9.75 33.80 -20.24
CA ASN A 58 -10.52 34.75 -19.39
C ASN A 58 -10.79 34.23 -17.95
N PRO A 59 -10.03 34.62 -16.92
CA PRO A 59 -10.23 34.12 -15.56
C PRO A 59 -11.54 34.63 -14.93
N MET A 60 -12.35 33.71 -14.38
CA MET A 60 -13.50 34.03 -13.51
C MET A 60 -13.07 33.92 -12.06
N TYR A 61 -13.45 34.88 -11.21
CA TYR A 61 -13.01 34.93 -9.80
C TYR A 61 -14.17 34.66 -8.85
N PHE A 62 -13.90 33.96 -7.76
CA PHE A 62 -14.89 33.71 -6.71
C PHE A 62 -14.31 33.93 -5.31
N VAL A 63 -15.21 34.27 -4.38
CA VAL A 63 -14.90 34.42 -2.96
C VAL A 63 -16.09 33.94 -2.13
N GLY A 64 -15.81 33.13 -1.11
CA GLY A 64 -16.77 32.71 -0.09
C GLY A 64 -16.56 33.49 1.20
N SER A 65 -17.63 34.08 1.74
CA SER A 65 -17.60 34.82 3.01
C SER A 65 -18.75 34.45 3.93
N LEU A 66 -18.54 34.56 5.24
CA LEU A 66 -19.59 34.37 6.24
C LEU A 66 -20.34 35.69 6.49
N GLU A 67 -21.63 35.68 6.21
CA GLU A 67 -22.54 36.81 6.40
C GLU A 67 -23.51 36.51 7.54
N THR A 68 -23.51 37.34 8.58
CA THR A 68 -24.41 37.22 9.75
C THR A 68 -25.78 37.87 9.54
N SER A 69 -25.99 38.50 8.38
CA SER A 69 -27.27 39.10 7.99
C SER A 69 -27.31 39.25 6.46
N LEU A 70 -28.28 38.61 5.81
CA LEU A 70 -28.49 38.72 4.36
C LEU A 70 -29.99 38.80 4.05
N ASP A 71 -30.38 39.79 3.24
CA ASP A 71 -31.74 39.92 2.75
C ASP A 71 -31.97 38.97 1.56
N VAL A 72 -32.36 37.73 1.89
CA VAL A 72 -32.61 36.67 0.90
C VAL A 72 -33.88 36.88 0.07
N SER A 73 -34.73 37.86 0.41
CA SER A 73 -35.92 38.19 -0.41
C SER A 73 -35.56 38.66 -1.83
N LYS A 74 -34.31 39.11 -2.02
CA LYS A 74 -33.74 39.55 -3.30
C LYS A 74 -33.12 38.41 -4.11
N PHE A 75 -33.20 37.17 -3.61
CA PHE A 75 -32.62 35.99 -4.22
C PHE A 75 -33.74 35.03 -4.66
N THR A 76 -33.43 34.20 -5.66
CA THR A 76 -34.26 33.06 -6.05
C THR A 76 -33.82 31.84 -5.26
N ALA A 77 -34.75 31.19 -4.56
CA ALA A 77 -34.49 29.92 -3.88
C ALA A 77 -34.43 28.78 -4.91
N ASP A 78 -33.44 27.92 -4.77
CA ASP A 78 -33.31 26.66 -5.47
C ASP A 78 -33.03 25.54 -4.46
N THR A 79 -33.02 24.30 -4.93
CA THR A 79 -32.80 23.13 -4.10
C THR A 79 -31.88 22.14 -4.81
N SER A 80 -30.92 21.61 -4.06
CA SER A 80 -30.02 20.54 -4.51
C SER A 80 -30.72 19.18 -4.56
N MET A 81 -30.06 18.17 -5.12
CA MET A 81 -30.54 16.78 -5.12
C MET A 81 -30.70 16.21 -3.70
N TYR A 82 -29.96 16.74 -2.72
CA TYR A 82 -30.05 16.35 -1.31
C TYR A 82 -31.07 17.19 -0.52
N LYS A 83 -31.95 17.93 -1.21
CA LYS A 83 -32.98 18.79 -0.60
C LYS A 83 -32.43 19.95 0.25
N CYS A 84 -31.15 20.29 0.09
CA CYS A 84 -30.55 21.48 0.69
C CYS A 84 -30.96 22.72 -0.09
N VAL A 85 -31.50 23.73 0.60
CA VAL A 85 -31.97 24.99 0.01
C VAL A 85 -30.80 25.97 -0.10
N TYR A 86 -30.65 26.62 -1.24
CA TYR A 86 -29.73 27.72 -1.42
C TYR A 86 -30.40 28.85 -2.18
N TYR A 87 -29.90 30.07 -1.99
CA TYR A 87 -30.47 31.26 -2.57
C TYR A 87 -29.50 31.86 -3.58
N ARG A 88 -29.90 32.00 -4.85
CA ARG A 88 -29.06 32.61 -5.88
C ARG A 88 -29.56 33.97 -6.32
N SER A 89 -28.65 34.87 -6.65
CA SER A 89 -28.96 36.11 -7.37
C SER A 89 -27.95 36.36 -8.47
N ILE A 90 -28.40 37.01 -9.53
CA ILE A 90 -27.55 37.43 -10.65
C ILE A 90 -27.74 38.92 -10.86
N GLN A 91 -26.64 39.65 -10.78
CA GLN A 91 -26.60 41.07 -11.10
C GLN A 91 -25.84 41.27 -12.42
N LYS A 92 -26.44 42.04 -13.32
CA LYS A 92 -25.88 42.38 -14.63
C LYS A 92 -25.42 43.83 -14.62
N ASN A 93 -24.15 44.06 -14.92
CA ASN A 93 -23.58 45.37 -15.19
C ASN A 93 -23.12 45.40 -16.65
N ARG A 94 -22.78 46.59 -17.18
CA ARG A 94 -22.36 46.78 -18.60
C ARG A 94 -21.37 45.72 -19.09
N ASP A 95 -20.36 45.40 -18.26
CA ASP A 95 -19.25 44.50 -18.63
C ASP A 95 -19.05 43.34 -17.63
N ASN A 96 -20.00 43.10 -16.71
CA ASN A 96 -19.82 42.06 -15.67
C ASN A 96 -21.13 41.34 -15.35
N ILE A 97 -21.03 40.03 -15.11
CA ILE A 97 -22.07 39.24 -14.47
C ILE A 97 -21.56 38.85 -13.09
N ILE A 98 -22.38 39.12 -12.08
CA ILE A 98 -22.07 38.81 -10.69
C ILE A 98 -23.10 37.79 -10.23
N SER A 99 -22.67 36.55 -10.04
CA SER A 99 -23.47 35.53 -9.37
C SER A 99 -23.22 35.59 -7.88
N ARG A 100 -24.28 35.42 -7.10
CA ARG A 100 -24.16 35.18 -5.66
C ARG A 100 -24.99 33.99 -5.28
N VAL A 101 -24.41 33.07 -4.51
CA VAL A 101 -25.11 31.92 -3.92
C VAL A 101 -24.95 32.02 -2.42
N ALA A 102 -26.06 32.14 -1.71
CA ALA A 102 -26.12 32.14 -0.26
C ALA A 102 -26.59 30.78 0.24
N ILE A 103 -25.74 30.12 1.01
CA ILE A 103 -25.98 28.81 1.61
C ILE A 103 -26.23 29.03 3.11
N PRO A 104 -27.38 28.59 3.66
CA PRO A 104 -27.61 28.63 5.10
C PRO A 104 -26.53 27.83 5.84
N TYR A 105 -25.94 28.42 6.88
CA TYR A 105 -24.95 27.76 7.73
C TYR A 105 -25.40 27.64 9.19
N HIS A 106 -25.97 28.72 9.75
CA HIS A 106 -26.56 28.75 11.10
C HIS A 106 -27.80 29.65 11.12
N ARG A 107 -28.50 29.72 12.27
CA ARG A 107 -29.68 30.60 12.45
C ARG A 107 -29.32 32.03 12.03
N ASP A 108 -29.94 32.51 10.96
CA ASP A 108 -29.76 33.82 10.34
C ASP A 108 -28.36 34.11 9.75
N SER A 109 -27.53 33.07 9.52
CA SER A 109 -26.17 33.21 8.96
C SER A 109 -25.98 32.41 7.67
N PHE A 110 -25.23 32.97 6.73
CA PHE A 110 -25.03 32.43 5.39
C PHE A 110 -23.56 32.36 5.00
N LEU A 111 -23.15 31.29 4.33
CA LEU A 111 -21.99 31.32 3.45
C LEU A 111 -22.41 31.95 2.12
N LEU A 112 -21.91 33.14 1.83
CA LEU A 112 -22.14 33.84 0.58
C LEU A 112 -20.96 33.60 -0.37
N VAL A 113 -21.20 32.84 -1.44
CA VAL A 113 -20.26 32.68 -2.54
C VAL A 113 -20.58 33.73 -3.60
N SER A 114 -19.66 34.67 -3.81
CA SER A 114 -19.78 35.71 -4.84
C SER A 114 -18.78 35.43 -5.96
N GLU A 115 -19.27 35.33 -7.18
CA GLU A 115 -18.43 35.12 -8.37
C GLU A 115 -18.60 36.27 -9.36
N VAL A 116 -17.50 36.58 -10.05
CA VAL A 116 -17.44 37.65 -11.04
C VAL A 116 -16.92 37.08 -12.34
N ARG A 117 -17.76 37.16 -13.38
CA ARG A 117 -17.35 36.96 -14.77
C ARG A 117 -17.01 38.32 -15.39
N THR A 118 -15.78 38.44 -15.87
CA THR A 118 -15.17 39.71 -16.31
C THR A 118 -15.19 39.94 -17.82
N GLU A 119 -15.52 38.91 -18.61
CA GLU A 119 -15.64 38.99 -20.06
C GLU A 119 -17.00 38.45 -20.52
N ILE A 120 -17.68 39.26 -21.32
CA ILE A 120 -19.04 39.01 -21.81
C ILE A 120 -19.03 39.35 -23.29
N THR A 121 -19.13 38.32 -24.13
CA THR A 121 -19.33 38.46 -25.58
C THR A 121 -20.80 38.68 -25.89
N ASP A 122 -21.66 37.85 -25.30
CA ASP A 122 -23.12 37.98 -25.32
C ASP A 122 -23.69 37.89 -23.89
N MET A 123 -24.48 38.89 -23.50
CA MET A 123 -25.01 39.00 -22.14
C MET A 123 -26.10 37.95 -21.84
N GLN A 124 -26.92 37.57 -22.82
CA GLN A 124 -27.99 36.59 -22.60
C GLN A 124 -27.41 35.18 -22.48
N GLU A 125 -26.50 34.82 -23.39
CA GLU A 125 -25.81 33.53 -23.39
C GLU A 125 -24.95 33.37 -22.14
N SER A 126 -24.16 34.40 -21.78
CA SER A 126 -23.32 34.36 -20.58
C SER A 126 -24.14 34.23 -19.29
N VAL A 127 -25.36 34.80 -19.22
CA VAL A 127 -26.24 34.61 -18.07
C VAL A 127 -26.77 33.18 -18.00
N LYS A 128 -27.11 32.58 -19.15
CA LYS A 128 -27.53 31.17 -19.23
C LYS A 128 -26.41 30.24 -18.77
N ASP A 129 -25.17 30.50 -19.18
CA ASP A 129 -24.01 29.73 -18.75
C ASP A 129 -23.78 29.83 -17.24
N VAL A 130 -23.87 31.03 -16.68
CA VAL A 130 -23.75 31.24 -15.22
C VAL A 130 -24.84 30.48 -14.48
N LEU A 131 -26.10 30.50 -14.96
CA LEU A 131 -27.19 29.73 -14.36
C LEU A 131 -26.94 28.21 -14.42
N ASN A 132 -26.45 27.71 -15.56
CA ASN A 132 -26.08 26.29 -15.70
C ASN A 132 -24.91 25.90 -14.80
N GLY A 133 -23.92 26.79 -14.66
CA GLY A 133 -22.78 26.60 -13.76
C GLY A 133 -23.21 26.54 -12.30
N ILE A 134 -24.11 27.42 -11.86
CA ILE A 134 -24.70 27.38 -10.52
C ILE A 134 -25.48 26.07 -10.35
N LYS A 135 -26.40 25.74 -11.28
CA LYS A 135 -27.20 24.52 -11.15
C LYS A 135 -26.32 23.28 -11.04
N THR A 136 -25.26 23.19 -11.82
CA THR A 136 -24.31 22.08 -11.76
C THR A 136 -23.51 22.08 -10.45
N SER A 137 -22.95 23.23 -10.07
CA SER A 137 -22.03 23.30 -8.92
C SER A 137 -22.71 23.04 -7.57
N TYR A 138 -23.99 23.41 -7.47
CA TYR A 138 -24.78 23.28 -6.25
C TYR A 138 -25.81 22.14 -6.35
N ASN A 139 -25.78 21.33 -7.41
CA ASN A 139 -26.67 20.17 -7.55
C ASN A 139 -26.44 19.16 -6.42
N SER A 140 -25.18 18.91 -6.05
CA SER A 140 -24.75 18.02 -4.97
C SER A 140 -24.47 18.76 -3.65
N LEU A 141 -24.90 20.01 -3.51
CA LEU A 141 -24.74 20.77 -2.27
C LEU A 141 -25.35 19.99 -1.10
N ALA A 142 -24.54 19.79 -0.06
CA ALA A 142 -24.98 19.21 1.21
C ALA A 142 -24.50 20.11 2.35
N TYR A 143 -25.37 20.45 3.30
CA TYR A 143 -25.02 21.14 4.54
C TYR A 143 -25.80 20.59 5.73
N GLY A 144 -25.31 20.79 6.96
CA GLY A 144 -25.97 20.34 8.18
C GLY A 144 -26.10 18.81 8.25
N GLU A 145 -27.28 18.31 8.60
CA GLU A 145 -27.55 16.85 8.67
C GLU A 145 -27.26 16.14 7.33
N LYS A 146 -27.57 16.79 6.21
CA LYS A 146 -27.31 16.24 4.88
C LYS A 146 -25.83 16.16 4.55
N PHE A 147 -25.02 17.04 5.11
CA PHE A 147 -23.57 16.91 5.00
C PHE A 147 -23.06 15.72 5.82
N VAL A 148 -23.60 15.51 7.03
CA VAL A 148 -23.25 14.35 7.87
C VAL A 148 -23.64 13.03 7.18
N GLU A 149 -24.83 12.95 6.59
CA GLU A 149 -25.28 11.79 5.81
C GLU A 149 -24.41 11.50 4.57
N GLN A 150 -23.71 12.50 4.05
CA GLN A 150 -22.83 12.40 2.87
C GLN A 150 -21.34 12.32 3.23
N LYS A 151 -20.98 12.36 4.52
CA LYS A 151 -19.62 12.09 4.94
C LYS A 151 -19.36 10.60 4.71
N PRO A 152 -18.28 10.21 4.01
CA PRO A 152 -17.82 8.84 4.09
C PRO A 152 -17.61 8.53 5.58
N VAL A 153 -18.09 7.37 6.03
CA VAL A 153 -17.71 6.84 7.35
C VAL A 153 -16.19 6.90 7.39
N GLN A 154 -15.63 7.69 8.31
CA GLN A 154 -14.18 7.76 8.41
C GLN A 154 -13.72 6.37 8.82
N GLU A 155 -13.14 5.64 7.88
CA GLU A 155 -12.60 4.32 8.15
C GLU A 155 -11.57 4.46 9.27
N PRO A 156 -11.59 3.56 10.28
CA PRO A 156 -10.49 3.44 11.22
C PRO A 156 -9.17 3.36 10.46
N ASP A 157 -8.11 3.92 11.04
CA ASP A 157 -6.77 3.71 10.50
C ASP A 157 -6.32 2.28 10.84
N TYR A 158 -6.80 1.31 10.07
CA TYR A 158 -6.56 -0.11 10.30
C TYR A 158 -5.07 -0.43 10.35
N TYR A 159 -4.26 0.28 9.57
CA TYR A 159 -2.82 0.11 9.55
C TYR A 159 -2.20 0.51 10.89
N ASN A 160 -2.45 1.74 11.36
CA ASN A 160 -1.88 2.20 12.63
C ASN A 160 -2.40 1.38 13.82
N ILE A 161 -3.66 0.95 13.79
CA ILE A 161 -4.21 0.04 14.81
C ILE A 161 -3.44 -1.28 14.81
N ALA A 162 -3.23 -1.89 13.64
CA ALA A 162 -2.50 -3.15 13.52
C ALA A 162 -1.03 -3.01 13.96
N GLU A 163 -0.34 -1.96 13.51
CA GLU A 163 1.06 -1.72 13.87
C GLU A 163 1.24 -1.49 15.38
N SER A 164 0.33 -0.75 16.02
CA SER A 164 0.35 -0.55 17.47
C SER A 164 0.27 -1.89 18.19
N ILE A 165 -0.77 -2.68 17.91
CA ILE A 165 -0.98 -3.98 18.57
C ILE A 165 0.19 -4.94 18.32
N PHE A 166 0.74 -4.92 17.11
CA PHE A 166 1.86 -5.78 16.74
C PHE A 166 3.14 -5.45 17.51
N LYS A 167 3.35 -4.19 17.91
CA LYS A 167 4.58 -3.68 18.55
C LYS A 167 4.48 -3.46 20.06
N ASP A 168 3.29 -3.15 20.58
CA ASP A 168 3.09 -2.56 21.92
C ASP A 168 3.58 -3.43 23.10
N ASN A 169 3.72 -4.74 22.90
CA ASN A 169 4.06 -5.68 23.98
C ASN A 169 5.57 -6.03 24.06
N GLY A 170 6.43 -5.36 23.31
CA GLY A 170 7.88 -5.64 23.31
C GLY A 170 8.26 -6.98 22.64
N TYR A 171 7.36 -7.54 21.84
CA TYR A 171 7.58 -8.68 20.95
C TYR A 171 6.58 -8.61 19.77
N ALA A 172 6.82 -9.38 18.71
CA ALA A 172 5.93 -9.43 17.53
C ALA A 172 4.59 -10.15 17.83
N ASN A 173 3.48 -9.41 17.95
CA ASN A 173 2.17 -9.96 18.36
C ASN A 173 1.23 -10.30 17.20
N TYR A 174 1.45 -11.45 16.56
CA TYR A 174 0.66 -11.87 15.39
C TYR A 174 -0.80 -12.21 15.69
N LEU A 175 -1.09 -12.89 16.81
CA LEU A 175 -2.44 -13.36 17.15
C LEU A 175 -3.41 -12.21 17.39
N SER A 176 -3.07 -11.33 18.35
CA SER A 176 -3.95 -10.24 18.74
C SER A 176 -4.18 -9.27 17.58
N THR A 177 -3.14 -9.03 16.77
CA THR A 177 -3.22 -8.17 15.59
C THR A 177 -4.20 -8.74 14.56
N ARG A 178 -4.05 -10.02 14.19
CA ARG A 178 -4.99 -10.70 13.29
C ARG A 178 -6.42 -10.63 13.81
N ASP A 179 -6.65 -11.05 15.06
CA ASP A 179 -7.99 -11.17 15.64
C ASP A 179 -8.67 -9.80 15.78
N THR A 180 -7.90 -8.76 16.03
CA THR A 180 -8.42 -7.39 16.08
C THR A 180 -8.79 -6.90 14.68
N LEU A 181 -7.92 -7.11 13.69
CA LEU A 181 -8.24 -6.78 12.29
C LEU A 181 -9.46 -7.55 11.79
N GLU A 182 -9.58 -8.84 12.11
CA GLU A 182 -10.73 -9.66 11.74
C GLU A 182 -12.04 -9.10 12.31
N LYS A 183 -12.05 -8.70 13.59
CA LYS A 183 -13.22 -8.06 14.21
C LYS A 183 -13.56 -6.72 13.55
N LEU A 184 -12.56 -5.92 13.20
CA LEU A 184 -12.74 -4.61 12.57
C LEU A 184 -13.25 -4.73 11.13
N VAL A 185 -12.72 -5.69 10.36
CA VAL A 185 -13.18 -6.00 9.01
C VAL A 185 -14.62 -6.50 9.03
N LEU A 186 -15.00 -7.37 9.96
CA LEU A 186 -16.39 -7.82 10.12
C LEU A 186 -17.36 -6.68 10.48
N GLN A 187 -16.87 -5.60 11.08
CA GLN A 187 -17.67 -4.41 11.37
C GLN A 187 -17.79 -3.46 10.17
N ASN A 188 -16.95 -3.64 9.14
CA ASN A 188 -16.86 -2.76 7.98
C ASN A 188 -16.41 -3.54 6.73
N GLU A 189 -17.25 -4.49 6.30
CA GLU A 189 -16.92 -5.50 5.29
C GLU A 189 -16.55 -4.91 3.91
N ASP A 190 -17.00 -3.69 3.62
CA ASP A 190 -16.79 -2.99 2.35
C ASP A 190 -15.37 -2.39 2.20
N SER A 191 -14.58 -2.31 3.28
CA SER A 191 -13.23 -1.73 3.19
C SER A 191 -12.24 -2.68 2.51
N GLN A 192 -11.92 -2.42 1.25
CA GLN A 192 -10.93 -3.18 0.50
C GLN A 192 -9.55 -3.17 1.19
N PHE A 193 -9.12 -2.01 1.70
CA PHE A 193 -7.82 -1.89 2.37
C PHE A 193 -7.76 -2.75 3.65
N ALA A 194 -8.80 -2.71 4.49
CA ALA A 194 -8.84 -3.52 5.71
C ALA A 194 -8.81 -5.03 5.39
N ASN A 195 -9.52 -5.45 4.34
CA ASN A 195 -9.51 -6.82 3.85
C ASN A 195 -8.10 -7.25 3.39
N GLU A 196 -7.42 -6.46 2.57
CA GLU A 196 -6.05 -6.77 2.10
C GLU A 196 -5.02 -6.76 3.24
N LEU A 197 -5.17 -5.85 4.20
CA LEU A 197 -4.33 -5.80 5.39
C LEU A 197 -4.52 -7.05 6.26
N LEU A 198 -5.77 -7.48 6.48
CA LEU A 198 -6.09 -8.71 7.22
C LEU A 198 -5.50 -9.94 6.51
N LYS A 199 -5.64 -10.03 5.18
CA LYS A 199 -5.03 -11.13 4.38
C LYS A 199 -3.52 -11.18 4.59
N SER A 200 -2.85 -10.02 4.55
CA SER A 200 -1.40 -9.93 4.79
C SER A 200 -1.01 -10.42 6.19
N TYR A 201 -1.70 -9.95 7.24
CA TYR A 201 -1.39 -10.39 8.61
C TYR A 201 -1.66 -11.86 8.86
N ARG A 202 -2.69 -12.41 8.20
CA ARG A 202 -2.96 -13.84 8.28
C ARG A 202 -1.96 -14.66 7.46
N SER A 203 -1.43 -14.17 6.33
CA SER A 203 -0.39 -14.89 5.56
C SER A 203 0.91 -15.05 6.36
N PHE A 204 1.20 -14.11 7.26
CA PHE A 204 2.35 -14.22 8.18
C PHE A 204 2.24 -15.39 9.17
N LEU A 205 1.04 -15.94 9.38
CA LEU A 205 0.79 -17.12 10.23
C LEU A 205 0.95 -18.45 9.46
N GLY A 206 1.42 -18.41 8.21
CA GLY A 206 1.59 -19.56 7.33
C GLY A 206 0.43 -19.78 6.34
N GLU A 207 0.66 -20.59 5.32
CA GLU A 207 -0.27 -20.82 4.20
C GLU A 207 -1.56 -21.58 4.59
N SER A 208 -1.63 -22.14 5.80
CA SER A 208 -2.79 -22.92 6.28
C SER A 208 -4.09 -22.13 6.49
N VAL A 209 -4.07 -20.81 6.32
CA VAL A 209 -5.27 -19.98 6.36
C VAL A 209 -5.72 -19.73 4.92
N GLN A 210 -6.68 -20.51 4.44
CA GLN A 210 -7.30 -20.44 3.11
C GLN A 210 -7.37 -19.02 2.49
N TYR A 211 -6.43 -18.66 1.59
CA TYR A 211 -6.55 -17.50 0.66
C TYR A 211 -6.92 -17.92 -0.76
N ASP A 212 -7.11 -19.22 -0.93
CA ASP A 212 -7.08 -19.93 -2.19
C ASP A 212 -8.35 -19.81 -3.04
N ASN A 213 -9.46 -19.38 -2.43
CA ASN A 213 -10.73 -19.22 -3.16
C ASN A 213 -10.81 -17.93 -3.97
N GLU A 214 -9.97 -16.92 -3.69
CA GLU A 214 -10.04 -15.59 -4.31
C GLU A 214 -9.05 -15.39 -5.49
N THR A 215 -8.06 -16.28 -5.66
CA THR A 215 -7.04 -16.21 -6.73
C THR A 215 -7.20 -17.30 -7.79
N LYS A 216 -8.44 -17.74 -8.09
CA LYS A 216 -8.70 -18.63 -9.24
C LYS A 216 -8.42 -17.89 -10.56
N GLN A 217 -7.19 -17.95 -11.03
CA GLN A 217 -6.86 -17.55 -12.40
C GLN A 217 -7.07 -18.70 -13.38
N GLU A 218 -7.42 -18.36 -14.62
CA GLU A 218 -7.71 -19.30 -15.69
C GLU A 218 -6.61 -20.36 -15.81
N GLN A 219 -6.97 -21.62 -15.52
CA GLN A 219 -6.14 -22.78 -15.81
C GLN A 219 -6.12 -22.98 -17.33
N GLN A 220 -5.30 -22.20 -18.04
CA GLN A 220 -4.89 -22.60 -19.37
C GLN A 220 -4.11 -23.90 -19.25
N SER A 221 -4.42 -24.90 -20.07
CA SER A 221 -3.66 -26.14 -20.17
C SER A 221 -2.27 -25.82 -20.74
N VAL A 222 -1.35 -25.47 -19.85
CA VAL A 222 0.04 -25.20 -20.19
C VAL A 222 0.88 -26.44 -19.88
N GLU A 223 1.84 -26.74 -20.75
CA GLU A 223 2.80 -27.79 -20.51
C GLU A 223 3.74 -27.33 -19.39
N LYS A 224 3.95 -28.21 -18.39
CA LYS A 224 4.79 -27.93 -17.23
C LYS A 224 5.85 -29.00 -17.06
N THR A 225 7.10 -28.56 -16.90
CA THR A 225 8.26 -29.44 -16.73
C THR A 225 8.84 -29.21 -15.34
N ALA A 226 8.93 -30.26 -14.52
CA ALA A 226 9.53 -30.15 -13.19
C ALA A 226 11.00 -29.72 -13.30
N ILE A 227 11.43 -28.78 -12.47
CA ILE A 227 12.78 -28.24 -12.45
C ILE A 227 13.37 -28.31 -11.05
N THR A 228 14.63 -28.70 -10.95
CA THR A 228 15.40 -28.67 -9.70
C THR A 228 15.97 -27.28 -9.44
N ILE A 229 16.32 -26.99 -8.18
CA ILE A 229 17.02 -25.75 -7.81
C ILE A 229 18.32 -25.58 -8.61
N ASP A 230 19.08 -26.67 -8.85
CA ASP A 230 20.31 -26.63 -9.65
C ASP A 230 20.06 -26.23 -11.10
N GLN A 231 19.06 -26.84 -11.75
CA GLN A 231 18.70 -26.49 -13.11
C GLN A 231 18.18 -25.05 -13.23
N LEU A 232 17.47 -24.55 -12.20
CA LEU A 232 17.01 -23.17 -12.18
C LEU A 232 18.19 -22.19 -12.03
N VAL A 233 19.18 -22.50 -11.20
CA VAL A 233 20.42 -21.71 -11.08
C VAL A 233 21.15 -21.65 -12.42
N GLU A 234 21.31 -22.78 -13.11
CA GLU A 234 21.98 -22.83 -14.42
C GLU A 234 21.29 -21.93 -15.47
N LYS A 235 19.96 -21.79 -15.42
CA LYS A 235 19.21 -20.91 -16.31
C LYS A 235 19.47 -19.42 -16.05
N ILE A 236 19.79 -19.03 -14.81
CA ILE A 236 19.78 -17.62 -14.40
C ILE A 236 21.18 -17.08 -14.04
N LYS A 237 22.17 -17.95 -13.85
CA LYS A 237 23.49 -17.56 -13.33
C LYS A 237 24.26 -16.61 -14.24
N GLU A 238 24.07 -16.64 -15.56
CA GLU A 238 24.78 -15.75 -16.49
C GLU A 238 24.24 -14.31 -16.44
N HIS A 239 23.05 -14.11 -15.87
CA HIS A 239 22.43 -12.80 -15.79
C HIS A 239 22.98 -11.99 -14.62
N ARG A 240 23.21 -10.70 -14.87
CA ARG A 240 23.74 -9.78 -13.86
C ARG A 240 22.66 -9.30 -12.89
N VAL A 241 21.41 -9.27 -13.34
CA VAL A 241 20.24 -8.89 -12.54
C VAL A 241 19.16 -9.93 -12.80
N VAL A 242 18.63 -10.52 -11.72
CA VAL A 242 17.49 -11.45 -11.79
C VAL A 242 16.39 -10.89 -10.90
N MET A 243 15.20 -10.71 -11.48
CA MET A 243 14.03 -10.21 -10.77
C MET A 243 12.97 -11.31 -10.67
N PHE A 244 12.53 -11.60 -9.46
CA PHE A 244 11.44 -12.52 -9.18
C PHE A 244 10.24 -11.70 -8.69
N ASN A 245 9.03 -12.06 -9.13
CA ASN A 245 7.84 -11.52 -8.49
C ASN A 245 7.29 -12.46 -7.41
N GLU A 246 6.52 -11.88 -6.49
CA GLU A 246 5.78 -12.59 -5.45
C GLU A 246 4.33 -12.15 -5.39
N ASN A 247 3.49 -13.07 -4.92
CA ASN A 247 2.22 -12.72 -4.31
C ASN A 247 2.50 -12.56 -2.80
N HIS A 248 2.21 -11.39 -2.23
CA HIS A 248 2.49 -11.11 -0.81
C HIS A 248 1.72 -12.04 0.15
N LEU A 249 0.68 -12.72 -0.33
CA LEU A 249 -0.09 -13.70 0.44
C LEU A 249 0.47 -15.12 0.38
N GLN A 250 1.56 -15.36 -0.39
CA GLN A 250 2.13 -16.69 -0.61
C GLN A 250 3.60 -16.74 -0.18
N PRO A 251 3.85 -17.07 1.10
CA PRO A 251 5.19 -17.24 1.66
C PRO A 251 6.14 -18.14 0.83
N ARG A 252 5.62 -19.13 0.09
CA ARG A 252 6.43 -19.99 -0.80
C ARG A 252 7.24 -19.23 -1.87
N CYS A 253 6.80 -18.05 -2.32
CA CYS A 253 7.57 -17.23 -3.25
C CYS A 253 8.92 -16.81 -2.65
N ARG A 254 8.95 -16.54 -1.35
CA ARG A 254 10.15 -16.18 -0.57
C ARG A 254 11.02 -17.40 -0.33
N LEU A 255 10.41 -18.55 -0.05
CA LEU A 255 11.10 -19.83 0.15
C LEU A 255 11.88 -20.27 -1.10
N LEU A 256 11.33 -20.12 -2.32
CA LEU A 256 12.04 -20.47 -3.54
C LEU A 256 13.36 -19.69 -3.66
N ILE A 257 13.31 -18.37 -3.45
CA ILE A 257 14.51 -17.53 -3.53
C ILE A 257 15.50 -17.92 -2.43
N ASN A 258 15.00 -18.23 -1.23
CA ASN A 258 15.82 -18.68 -0.11
C ASN A 258 16.57 -19.99 -0.44
N LEU A 259 15.94 -20.93 -1.14
CA LEU A 259 16.57 -22.17 -1.61
C LEU A 259 17.62 -21.95 -2.72
N LEU A 260 17.43 -20.92 -3.55
CA LEU A 260 18.37 -20.56 -4.62
C LEU A 260 19.61 -19.83 -4.09
N LEU A 261 19.44 -19.00 -3.06
CA LEU A 261 20.44 -18.05 -2.58
C LEU A 261 21.83 -18.67 -2.29
N PRO A 262 21.97 -19.82 -1.60
CA PRO A 262 23.27 -20.42 -1.35
C PRO A 262 24.06 -20.74 -2.63
N LYS A 263 23.38 -21.12 -3.71
CA LYS A 263 23.99 -21.44 -4.98
C LYS A 263 24.25 -20.18 -5.79
N LEU A 264 23.30 -19.25 -5.84
CA LEU A 264 23.49 -17.96 -6.51
C LEU A 264 24.65 -17.15 -5.90
N TYR A 265 24.85 -17.22 -4.59
CA TYR A 265 26.03 -16.64 -3.96
C TYR A 265 27.34 -17.19 -4.54
N LYS A 266 27.45 -18.51 -4.77
CA LYS A 266 28.62 -19.13 -5.39
C LYS A 266 28.82 -18.66 -6.84
N GLU A 267 27.74 -18.32 -7.53
CA GLU A 267 27.75 -17.72 -8.88
C GLU A 267 27.95 -16.19 -8.87
N GLY A 268 28.34 -15.61 -7.72
CA GLY A 268 28.74 -14.21 -7.57
C GLY A 268 27.62 -13.23 -7.24
N PHE A 269 26.38 -13.68 -7.02
CA PHE A 269 25.31 -12.80 -6.55
C PHE A 269 25.61 -12.29 -5.13
N ASN A 270 25.56 -10.97 -4.96
CA ASN A 270 26.05 -10.30 -3.74
C ASN A 270 25.11 -9.22 -3.19
N VAL A 271 24.00 -8.93 -3.88
CA VAL A 271 22.97 -8.00 -3.40
C VAL A 271 21.59 -8.64 -3.52
N LEU A 272 20.82 -8.58 -2.43
CA LEU A 272 19.38 -8.92 -2.39
C LEU A 272 18.57 -7.65 -2.15
N ALA A 273 17.67 -7.32 -3.06
CA ALA A 273 16.77 -6.19 -2.95
C ALA A 273 15.34 -6.64 -2.67
N LEU A 274 14.70 -6.07 -1.65
CA LEU A 274 13.39 -6.46 -1.15
C LEU A 274 12.43 -5.28 -1.09
N GLU A 275 11.17 -5.54 -1.42
CA GLU A 275 10.07 -4.58 -1.27
C GLU A 275 9.68 -4.39 0.20
N GLY A 276 9.21 -3.18 0.55
CA GLY A 276 8.60 -2.92 1.85
C GLY A 276 9.54 -3.03 3.06
N LEU A 277 10.86 -3.03 2.86
CA LEU A 277 11.81 -2.78 3.96
C LEU A 277 11.64 -1.36 4.50
N SER A 278 12.02 -1.12 5.75
CA SER A 278 11.99 0.22 6.36
C SER A 278 12.94 1.20 5.69
N GLU A 279 12.73 2.51 5.90
CA GLU A 279 13.60 3.57 5.39
C GLU A 279 15.05 3.50 5.95
N ASP A 280 15.22 2.92 7.14
CA ASP A 280 16.53 2.61 7.73
C ASP A 280 17.20 1.43 7.00
N ASP A 281 17.74 1.70 5.82
CA ASP A 281 18.36 0.75 4.88
C ASP A 281 19.45 -0.14 5.51
N ASP A 282 20.10 0.36 6.57
CA ASP A 282 21.22 -0.33 7.19
C ASP A 282 20.83 -1.16 8.42
N ARG A 283 19.58 -1.06 8.91
CA ARG A 283 19.12 -1.77 10.13
C ARG A 283 19.45 -3.25 10.09
N ILE A 284 18.96 -3.94 9.05
CA ILE A 284 19.17 -5.39 8.87
C ILE A 284 20.66 -5.70 8.71
N ASN A 285 21.39 -4.86 7.98
CA ASN A 285 22.81 -5.10 7.72
C ASN A 285 23.66 -4.95 9.00
N LYS A 286 23.29 -4.03 9.91
CA LYS A 286 23.92 -3.79 11.22
C LYS A 286 23.53 -4.84 12.26
N LEU A 287 22.23 -5.17 12.36
CA LEU A 287 21.72 -6.17 13.32
C LEU A 287 22.10 -7.59 12.92
N GLY A 288 22.17 -7.88 11.62
CA GLY A 288 22.42 -9.21 11.06
C GLY A 288 21.16 -10.07 10.91
N PHE A 289 20.01 -9.63 11.42
CA PHE A 289 18.73 -10.32 11.35
C PHE A 289 17.56 -9.30 11.34
N PRO A 290 16.36 -9.68 10.88
CA PRO A 290 15.19 -8.81 10.86
C PRO A 290 14.42 -8.83 12.20
N ASN A 291 13.85 -7.67 12.54
CA ASN A 291 12.96 -7.44 13.68
C ASN A 291 11.69 -6.70 13.22
N VAL A 292 10.76 -6.40 14.13
CA VAL A 292 9.47 -5.75 13.79
C VAL A 292 9.60 -4.39 13.09
N GLU A 293 10.75 -3.72 13.21
CA GLU A 293 11.03 -2.42 12.58
C GLU A 293 11.73 -2.55 11.22
N SER A 294 12.01 -3.76 10.76
CA SER A 294 12.80 -3.99 9.54
C SER A 294 12.00 -3.79 8.25
N GLY A 295 10.68 -3.78 8.31
CA GLY A 295 9.79 -3.61 7.16
C GLY A 295 8.48 -4.36 7.28
N PHE A 296 7.49 -3.99 6.47
CA PHE A 296 6.14 -4.55 6.57
C PHE A 296 6.12 -6.07 6.26
N TYR A 297 6.67 -6.47 5.11
CA TYR A 297 6.69 -7.88 4.71
C TYR A 297 7.72 -8.73 5.45
N THR A 298 8.67 -8.10 6.17
CA THR A 298 9.64 -8.83 7.00
C THR A 298 8.98 -9.53 8.19
N LYS A 299 7.73 -9.17 8.51
CA LYS A 299 6.92 -9.84 9.53
C LYS A 299 6.60 -11.28 9.16
N ASP A 300 6.63 -11.67 7.88
CA ASP A 300 6.53 -13.08 7.51
C ASP A 300 7.83 -13.83 7.88
N PRO A 301 7.75 -14.94 8.64
CA PRO A 301 8.89 -15.81 8.92
C PRO A 301 9.68 -16.24 7.66
N ASN A 302 9.03 -16.48 6.52
CA ASN A 302 9.71 -16.87 5.28
C ASN A 302 10.54 -15.72 4.67
N MET A 303 10.03 -14.48 4.71
CA MET A 303 10.81 -13.30 4.32
C MET A 303 12.00 -13.11 5.28
N ALA A 304 11.75 -13.27 6.58
CA ALA A 304 12.79 -13.13 7.59
C ALA A 304 13.90 -14.19 7.44
N ASN A 305 13.53 -15.43 7.13
CA ASN A 305 14.47 -16.52 6.88
C ASN A 305 15.28 -16.29 5.59
N LEU A 306 14.66 -15.77 4.52
CA LEU A 306 15.37 -15.33 3.32
C LEU A 306 16.44 -14.27 3.66
N ILE A 307 16.10 -13.28 4.47
CA ILE A 307 17.03 -12.26 4.94
C ILE A 307 18.18 -12.88 5.76
N ARG A 308 17.88 -13.79 6.71
CA ARG A 308 18.91 -14.49 7.49
C ARG A 308 19.89 -15.24 6.59
N THR A 309 19.39 -16.01 5.63
CA THR A 309 20.23 -16.71 4.65
C THR A 309 21.08 -15.73 3.86
N ALA A 310 20.51 -14.61 3.38
CA ALA A 310 21.25 -13.57 2.69
C ALA A 310 22.44 -13.06 3.52
N ARG A 311 22.21 -12.79 4.82
CA ARG A 311 23.26 -12.33 5.73
C ARG A 311 24.32 -13.40 6.04
N ILE A 312 23.93 -14.66 6.22
CA ILE A 312 24.86 -15.79 6.40
C ILE A 312 25.82 -15.91 5.20
N TYR A 313 25.30 -15.73 3.98
CA TYR A 313 26.11 -15.74 2.76
C TYR A 313 26.78 -14.40 2.46
N GLY A 314 26.67 -13.39 3.31
CA GLY A 314 27.35 -12.11 3.11
C GLY A 314 26.75 -11.22 2.02
N LEU A 315 25.52 -11.48 1.56
CA LEU A 315 24.82 -10.57 0.65
C LEU A 315 24.47 -9.26 1.37
N LYS A 316 24.60 -8.14 0.65
CA LYS A 316 24.04 -6.85 1.07
C LYS A 316 22.53 -6.89 0.85
N VAL A 317 21.74 -6.62 1.89
CA VAL A 317 20.28 -6.53 1.78
C VAL A 317 19.90 -5.06 1.64
N ILE A 318 19.07 -4.70 0.65
CA ILE A 318 18.65 -3.30 0.41
C ILE A 318 17.13 -3.20 0.21
N GLY A 319 16.54 -2.11 0.69
CA GLY A 319 15.13 -1.77 0.42
C GLY A 319 15.02 -0.81 -0.76
N TYR A 320 14.00 -0.97 -1.61
CA TYR A 320 13.81 -0.09 -2.77
C TYR A 320 12.52 0.71 -2.77
N GLU A 321 11.72 0.63 -1.70
CA GLU A 321 10.41 1.28 -1.58
C GLU A 321 10.45 2.80 -1.84
N ASP A 322 9.33 3.35 -2.32
CA ASP A 322 9.10 4.80 -2.44
C ASP A 322 8.41 5.35 -1.19
N PHE A 323 9.18 5.98 -0.31
CA PHE A 323 8.67 6.65 0.89
C PHE A 323 8.15 8.07 0.62
N GLU A 324 8.40 8.64 -0.56
CA GLU A 324 7.98 9.99 -0.91
C GLU A 324 6.57 10.03 -1.54
N ASN A 325 5.91 8.86 -1.67
CA ASN A 325 4.60 8.68 -2.29
C ASN A 325 4.49 9.41 -3.63
N THR A 326 5.50 9.22 -4.48
CA THR A 326 5.55 9.89 -5.78
C THR A 326 4.45 9.38 -6.69
N ILE A 327 4.05 10.22 -7.66
CA ILE A 327 3.03 9.87 -8.67
C ILE A 327 3.44 8.60 -9.47
N ASN A 328 4.74 8.31 -9.56
CA ASN A 328 5.25 7.16 -10.30
C ASN A 328 6.17 6.32 -9.42
N ARG A 329 5.54 5.51 -8.55
CA ARG A 329 6.21 4.59 -7.63
C ARG A 329 7.23 3.70 -8.33
N ASP A 330 6.89 3.07 -9.45
CA ASP A 330 7.77 2.16 -10.19
C ASP A 330 9.04 2.83 -10.71
N LEU A 331 8.94 4.07 -11.20
CA LEU A 331 10.11 4.86 -11.57
C LEU A 331 11.03 5.12 -10.37
N GLN A 332 10.44 5.47 -9.22
CA GLN A 332 11.19 5.78 -8.02
C GLN A 332 11.86 4.53 -7.42
N GLN A 333 11.14 3.40 -7.41
CA GLN A 333 11.68 2.10 -7.01
C GLN A 333 12.84 1.66 -7.93
N ALA A 334 12.73 1.85 -9.24
CA ALA A 334 13.82 1.55 -10.17
C ALA A 334 15.07 2.42 -9.92
N LYS A 335 14.88 3.72 -9.65
CA LYS A 335 15.99 4.62 -9.26
C LYS A 335 16.64 4.18 -7.95
N ASN A 336 15.84 3.78 -6.97
CA ASN A 336 16.33 3.28 -5.68
C ASN A 336 17.15 1.99 -5.86
N LEU A 337 16.68 1.04 -6.67
CA LEU A 337 17.44 -0.17 -7.01
C LEU A 337 18.81 0.19 -7.59
N ILE A 338 18.85 1.06 -8.61
CA ILE A 338 20.11 1.46 -9.27
C ILE A 338 21.06 2.13 -8.28
N ARG A 339 20.56 3.08 -7.50
CA ARG A 339 21.36 3.87 -6.54
C ARG A 339 21.90 3.00 -5.41
N LYS A 340 21.05 2.22 -4.74
CA LYS A 340 21.39 1.49 -3.51
C LYS A 340 22.21 0.21 -3.77
N SER A 341 22.02 -0.41 -4.94
CA SER A 341 22.85 -1.54 -5.38
C SER A 341 24.20 -1.10 -5.94
N GLU A 342 24.33 0.16 -6.37
CA GLU A 342 25.52 0.70 -7.06
C GLU A 342 25.85 -0.03 -8.38
N ILE A 343 24.87 -0.78 -8.93
CA ILE A 343 25.03 -1.66 -10.10
C ILE A 343 25.60 -0.94 -11.32
N VAL A 344 25.24 0.32 -11.58
CA VAL A 344 25.77 1.05 -12.74
C VAL A 344 27.25 1.41 -12.59
N THR A 345 27.71 1.62 -11.35
CA THR A 345 29.09 2.05 -11.06
C THR A 345 30.05 0.91 -10.72
N LYS A 346 29.53 -0.28 -10.35
CA LYS A 346 30.30 -1.42 -9.87
C LYS A 346 29.97 -2.69 -10.65
N ASN A 347 30.83 -3.03 -11.62
CA ASN A 347 30.63 -4.17 -12.53
C ASN A 347 30.52 -5.54 -11.83
N GLN A 348 31.12 -5.68 -10.66
CA GLN A 348 31.07 -6.89 -9.84
C GLN A 348 29.75 -7.12 -9.09
N VAL A 349 28.84 -6.13 -9.09
CA VAL A 349 27.53 -6.29 -8.45
C VAL A 349 26.66 -7.21 -9.31
N LYS A 350 26.10 -8.25 -8.68
CA LYS A 350 25.05 -9.12 -9.22
C LYS A 350 23.87 -9.14 -8.28
N LEU A 351 22.71 -8.78 -8.81
CA LEU A 351 21.54 -8.35 -8.05
C LEU A 351 20.38 -9.35 -8.18
N ILE A 352 19.82 -9.74 -7.04
CA ILE A 352 18.55 -10.45 -6.94
C ILE A 352 17.50 -9.45 -6.45
N VAL A 353 16.35 -9.36 -7.12
CA VAL A 353 15.23 -8.51 -6.70
C VAL A 353 14.01 -9.40 -6.45
N LEU A 354 13.30 -9.16 -5.36
CA LEU A 354 11.99 -9.74 -5.08
C LEU A 354 10.94 -8.64 -4.98
N ALA A 355 9.94 -8.67 -5.87
CA ALA A 355 8.94 -7.62 -6.02
C ALA A 355 7.49 -8.13 -6.04
N GLY A 356 6.54 -7.30 -5.60
CA GLY A 356 5.12 -7.61 -5.66
C GLY A 356 4.58 -7.64 -7.09
N GLY A 357 3.85 -8.70 -7.45
CA GLY A 357 2.99 -8.74 -8.63
C GLY A 357 3.65 -8.31 -9.95
N GLY A 358 3.09 -7.27 -10.58
CA GLY A 358 3.43 -6.81 -11.94
C GLY A 358 4.64 -5.87 -12.03
N HIS A 359 5.31 -5.53 -10.93
CA HIS A 359 6.42 -4.57 -10.95
C HIS A 359 7.59 -4.98 -11.86
N ILE A 360 7.71 -6.27 -12.17
CA ILE A 360 8.79 -6.77 -13.03
C ILE A 360 8.32 -7.09 -14.46
N GLU A 361 7.08 -6.78 -14.82
CA GLU A 361 6.53 -7.08 -16.14
C GLU A 361 7.34 -6.39 -17.25
N GLU A 362 7.59 -7.13 -18.32
CA GLU A 362 8.25 -6.65 -19.53
C GLU A 362 7.26 -6.24 -20.61
N GLY A 363 7.74 -5.46 -21.56
CA GLY A 363 6.99 -5.01 -22.73
C GLY A 363 7.29 -3.56 -23.06
N ASP A 364 6.55 -2.99 -23.98
CA ASP A 364 6.60 -1.56 -24.33
C ASP A 364 5.19 -0.97 -24.54
N ILE A 365 4.16 -1.67 -24.07
CA ILE A 365 2.76 -1.32 -24.33
C ILE A 365 2.24 -0.46 -23.18
N GLY A 366 2.02 0.84 -23.44
CA GLY A 366 1.39 1.78 -22.50
C GLY A 366 2.28 2.96 -22.09
N GLU A 367 1.66 3.99 -21.51
CA GLU A 367 2.38 5.17 -20.98
C GLU A 367 2.98 4.92 -19.59
N ILE A 368 2.37 4.02 -18.81
CA ILE A 368 2.83 3.60 -17.48
C ILE A 368 3.74 2.38 -17.67
N LYS A 369 4.94 2.45 -17.10
CA LYS A 369 5.95 1.38 -17.19
C LYS A 369 6.14 0.74 -15.82
N SER A 370 6.44 -0.55 -15.82
CA SER A 370 6.86 -1.31 -14.66
C SER A 370 8.23 -0.85 -14.16
N MET A 371 8.54 -1.22 -12.92
CA MET A 371 9.86 -1.03 -12.33
C MET A 371 10.97 -1.68 -13.17
N ALA A 372 10.77 -2.88 -13.72
CA ALA A 372 11.76 -3.55 -14.59
C ALA A 372 12.04 -2.76 -15.89
N GLN A 373 10.99 -2.24 -16.54
CA GLN A 373 11.13 -1.42 -17.74
C GLN A 373 11.89 -0.12 -17.46
N TYR A 374 11.58 0.56 -16.34
CA TYR A 374 12.33 1.74 -15.92
C TYR A 374 13.78 1.40 -15.57
N PHE A 375 14.01 0.30 -14.86
CA PHE A 375 15.34 -0.18 -14.51
C PHE A 375 16.19 -0.41 -15.76
N LYS A 376 15.68 -1.14 -16.76
CA LYS A 376 16.35 -1.37 -18.05
C LYS A 376 16.66 -0.06 -18.77
N LYS A 377 15.68 0.85 -18.86
CA LYS A 377 15.84 2.14 -19.53
C LYS A 377 16.93 3.01 -18.89
N LEU A 378 16.97 3.05 -17.56
CA LEU A 378 17.87 3.92 -16.77
C LEU A 378 19.27 3.32 -16.62
N SER A 379 19.39 2.01 -16.34
CA SER A 379 20.67 1.34 -16.08
C SER A 379 21.37 0.82 -17.34
N LYS A 380 20.62 0.64 -18.44
CA LYS A 380 21.06 -0.08 -19.66
C LYS A 380 21.40 -1.55 -19.44
N ILE A 381 20.98 -2.13 -18.31
CA ILE A 381 21.12 -3.54 -17.99
C ILE A 381 19.76 -4.21 -18.21
N ASP A 382 19.73 -5.31 -18.95
CA ASP A 382 18.53 -6.11 -19.13
C ASP A 382 18.35 -7.05 -17.93
N PRO A 383 17.33 -6.86 -17.07
CA PRO A 383 17.07 -7.79 -15.98
C PRO A 383 16.42 -9.07 -16.53
N TYR A 384 16.83 -10.23 -16.01
CA TYR A 384 16.14 -11.48 -16.30
C TYR A 384 14.91 -11.62 -15.39
N THR A 385 13.71 -11.60 -15.95
CA THR A 385 12.47 -11.54 -15.16
C THR A 385 11.78 -12.90 -15.03
N ILE A 386 11.38 -13.25 -13.81
CA ILE A 386 10.84 -14.58 -13.47
C ILE A 386 9.50 -14.41 -12.76
N ASN A 387 8.44 -14.87 -13.42
CA ASN A 387 7.09 -14.83 -12.91
C ASN A 387 6.75 -16.10 -12.11
N GLN A 388 6.43 -15.95 -10.82
CA GLN A 388 5.96 -17.03 -9.95
C GLN A 388 4.44 -17.02 -9.71
N VAL A 389 3.76 -15.94 -10.11
CA VAL A 389 2.39 -15.61 -9.64
C VAL A 389 1.28 -15.93 -10.64
N LYS A 390 1.60 -16.12 -11.93
CA LYS A 390 0.61 -16.36 -12.97
C LYS A 390 0.05 -17.79 -12.96
N PHE A 391 0.88 -18.77 -12.59
CA PHE A 391 0.53 -20.20 -12.62
C PHE A 391 0.57 -20.82 -11.23
N LEU A 392 -0.17 -20.20 -10.31
CA LEU A 392 -0.24 -20.65 -8.92
C LEU A 392 -1.04 -21.93 -8.80
N SER A 393 -0.43 -22.96 -8.20
CA SER A 393 -1.18 -24.15 -7.81
C SER A 393 -1.76 -23.96 -6.41
N ILE A 394 -3.08 -23.94 -6.39
CA ILE A 394 -3.91 -23.69 -5.21
C ILE A 394 -4.04 -24.97 -4.34
N ASN A 395 -3.87 -26.17 -4.92
CA ASN A 395 -4.15 -27.45 -4.23
C ASN A 395 -3.08 -28.54 -4.42
N ASP A 396 -1.91 -28.22 -4.98
CA ASP A 396 -0.89 -29.23 -5.36
C ASP A 396 0.44 -28.98 -4.63
N VAL A 397 0.42 -28.81 -3.30
CA VAL A 397 1.66 -28.75 -2.51
C VAL A 397 2.34 -30.12 -2.60
N ASN A 398 3.43 -30.17 -3.34
CA ASN A 398 4.16 -31.39 -3.64
C ASN A 398 5.68 -31.21 -3.58
N ASP A 399 6.13 -30.07 -3.05
CA ASP A 399 7.54 -29.68 -2.91
C ASP A 399 8.33 -29.62 -4.24
N LEU A 400 7.63 -29.40 -5.35
CA LEU A 400 8.23 -29.20 -6.67
C LEU A 400 8.06 -27.77 -7.18
N VAL A 401 8.92 -27.42 -8.13
CA VAL A 401 8.80 -26.22 -8.96
C VAL A 401 8.71 -26.67 -10.39
N TYR A 402 7.85 -26.05 -11.18
CA TYR A 402 7.71 -26.35 -12.60
C TYR A 402 8.02 -25.11 -13.44
N VAL A 403 8.73 -25.31 -14.54
CA VAL A 403 8.79 -24.32 -15.62
C VAL A 403 7.56 -24.49 -16.50
N ILE A 404 6.96 -23.37 -16.87
CA ILE A 404 5.83 -23.33 -17.79
C ILE A 404 6.35 -23.05 -19.19
N GLU A 405 6.12 -23.99 -20.11
CA GLU A 405 6.50 -23.85 -21.50
C GLU A 405 5.31 -23.33 -22.30
N SER A 406 5.40 -22.10 -22.82
CA SER A 406 4.39 -21.57 -23.72
C SER A 406 4.94 -20.51 -24.66
N LYS A 407 4.67 -20.69 -25.96
CA LYS A 407 5.05 -19.75 -27.02
C LYS A 407 4.16 -18.51 -27.09
N ILE A 408 3.08 -18.47 -26.30
CA ILE A 408 2.04 -17.43 -26.35
C ILE A 408 2.21 -16.45 -25.17
N LEU A 409 2.94 -16.86 -24.12
CA LEU A 409 3.17 -16.01 -22.96
C LEU A 409 4.24 -14.97 -23.29
N ASN A 410 3.83 -13.71 -23.30
CA ASN A 410 4.70 -12.55 -23.41
C ASN A 410 4.64 -11.76 -22.09
N GLY A 411 5.77 -11.13 -21.71
CA GLY A 411 5.83 -10.23 -20.54
C GLY A 411 6.82 -10.62 -19.45
N TYR A 412 7.44 -11.81 -19.52
CA TYR A 412 8.52 -12.22 -18.61
C TYR A 412 9.43 -13.24 -19.33
N ASP A 413 10.71 -13.34 -18.94
CA ASP A 413 11.65 -14.31 -19.53
C ASP A 413 11.37 -15.76 -19.13
N LEU A 414 10.88 -15.97 -17.90
CA LEU A 414 10.58 -17.31 -17.37
C LEU A 414 9.30 -17.29 -16.53
N TYR A 415 8.48 -18.33 -16.69
CA TYR A 415 7.28 -18.56 -15.88
C TYR A 415 7.45 -19.83 -15.06
N LEU A 416 7.12 -19.72 -13.77
CA LEU A 416 7.20 -20.81 -12.81
C LEU A 416 5.83 -21.09 -12.19
N SER A 417 5.57 -22.36 -11.91
CA SER A 417 4.56 -22.81 -10.96
C SER A 417 5.28 -23.31 -9.70
N ASN A 418 5.09 -22.60 -8.59
CA ASN A 418 5.78 -22.85 -7.33
C ASN A 418 4.84 -23.59 -6.35
N ASN A 419 5.15 -24.85 -6.07
CA ASN A 419 4.36 -25.75 -5.24
C ASN A 419 5.10 -26.19 -3.96
N LEU A 420 6.09 -25.39 -3.53
CA LEU A 420 6.86 -25.64 -2.32
C LEU A 420 5.99 -25.52 -1.07
N ASN A 421 6.25 -26.38 -0.08
CA ASN A 421 5.66 -26.25 1.26
C ASN A 421 6.38 -25.14 2.03
N SER A 422 5.66 -24.04 2.28
CA SER A 422 6.16 -22.87 3.01
C SER A 422 6.40 -23.07 4.50
N ASP A 423 5.99 -24.21 5.08
CA ASP A 423 6.34 -24.58 6.46
C ASP A 423 7.81 -25.00 6.59
N LYS A 424 8.50 -25.25 5.47
CA LYS A 424 9.91 -25.64 5.47
C LYS A 424 10.82 -24.48 5.91
N ILE A 425 11.52 -24.68 7.01
CA ILE A 425 12.47 -23.70 7.55
C ILE A 425 13.83 -23.88 6.86
N VAL A 426 14.31 -22.83 6.21
CA VAL A 426 15.62 -22.81 5.53
C VAL A 426 16.40 -21.58 5.98
N ILE A 427 17.57 -21.78 6.59
CA ILE A 427 18.47 -20.71 7.03
C ILE A 427 19.90 -21.14 6.75
N GLY A 428 20.47 -20.80 5.59
CA GLY A 428 21.80 -21.30 5.18
C GLY A 428 21.75 -22.37 4.06
N ALA A 429 22.84 -23.14 3.87
CA ALA A 429 22.81 -24.27 2.91
C ALA A 429 22.60 -25.59 3.65
N LYS A 430 21.50 -26.27 3.32
CA LYS A 430 21.27 -27.69 3.63
C LYS A 430 21.82 -28.07 5.01
N ASP A 431 21.38 -27.36 6.04
CA ASP A 431 21.65 -27.84 7.37
C ASP A 431 20.95 -29.19 7.54
N LEU A 432 21.59 -30.10 8.26
CA LEU A 432 20.95 -31.33 8.70
C LEU A 432 19.68 -30.92 9.45
N ASN A 433 18.53 -31.13 8.82
CA ASN A 433 17.25 -30.87 9.46
C ASN A 433 17.10 -31.83 10.64
N ARG A 434 16.77 -31.27 11.79
CA ARG A 434 16.49 -32.03 13.01
C ARG A 434 15.00 -31.91 13.31
N SER A 435 14.32 -33.05 13.30
CA SER A 435 12.91 -33.10 13.68
C SER A 435 12.78 -32.93 15.18
N TYR A 436 12.17 -31.82 15.60
CA TYR A 436 11.84 -31.55 16.99
C TYR A 436 10.36 -31.83 17.22
N SER A 437 10.06 -32.71 18.18
CA SER A 437 8.68 -32.95 18.63
C SER A 437 8.39 -32.03 19.80
N ILE A 438 7.47 -31.09 19.62
CA ILE A 438 7.01 -30.20 20.67
C ILE A 438 6.00 -30.97 21.54
N PRO A 439 6.34 -31.24 22.82
CA PRO A 439 5.45 -32.00 23.70
C PRO A 439 4.18 -31.22 24.02
N ASN A 440 3.08 -31.95 24.21
CA ASN A 440 1.79 -31.39 24.60
C ASN A 440 1.92 -30.77 26.00
N THR A 441 1.99 -29.45 26.08
CA THR A 441 1.93 -28.71 27.34
C THR A 441 0.49 -28.21 27.54
N ASP A 442 -0.27 -29.06 28.21
CA ASP A 442 -1.61 -28.90 28.79
C ASP A 442 -2.74 -28.31 27.92
N SER A 443 -3.77 -29.14 27.77
CA SER A 443 -5.07 -28.94 27.11
C SER A 443 -6.09 -28.13 27.94
N THR A 444 -5.68 -27.44 29.02
CA THR A 444 -6.61 -26.96 30.05
C THR A 444 -7.02 -25.49 29.96
N LYS A 445 -6.56 -24.73 28.97
CA LYS A 445 -7.10 -23.38 28.68
C LYS A 445 -7.68 -23.34 27.28
N SER A 446 -9.00 -23.20 27.22
CA SER A 446 -9.88 -23.09 26.05
C SER A 446 -9.60 -21.90 25.10
N GLY A 447 -8.39 -21.33 25.11
CA GLY A 447 -8.02 -20.15 24.32
C GLY A 447 -7.08 -20.47 23.16
N THR A 448 -7.23 -19.74 22.05
CA THR A 448 -6.28 -19.78 20.93
C THR A 448 -4.88 -19.37 21.41
N SER A 449 -3.88 -20.21 21.16
CA SER A 449 -2.46 -19.91 21.41
C SER A 449 -1.63 -20.07 20.14
N ALA A 450 -0.46 -19.45 20.12
CA ALA A 450 0.48 -19.53 19.00
C ALA A 450 1.85 -19.98 19.49
N ILE A 451 2.49 -20.78 18.65
CA ILE A 451 3.84 -21.29 18.82
C ILE A 451 4.77 -20.41 17.99
N TYR A 452 5.80 -19.91 18.64
CA TYR A 452 6.87 -19.13 18.06
C TYR A 452 8.17 -19.88 18.26
N ILE A 453 8.92 -20.10 17.17
CA ILE A 453 10.28 -20.60 17.25
C ILE A 453 11.18 -19.46 16.80
N TYR A 454 12.09 -19.02 17.66
CA TYR A 454 13.08 -18.00 17.34
C TYR A 454 14.47 -18.62 17.26
N HIS A 455 15.35 -18.02 16.47
CA HIS A 455 16.78 -18.27 16.64
C HIS A 455 17.22 -17.70 18.01
N GLU A 456 17.81 -18.53 18.88
CA GLU A 456 18.01 -18.19 20.30
C GLU A 456 18.83 -16.90 20.47
N LYS A 457 19.93 -16.77 19.72
CA LYS A 457 20.79 -15.59 19.79
C LYS A 457 20.06 -14.30 19.41
N GLU A 458 19.19 -14.36 18.41
CA GLU A 458 18.43 -13.18 17.95
C GLU A 458 17.43 -12.78 19.02
N TYR A 459 16.69 -13.75 19.58
CA TYR A 459 15.72 -13.52 20.64
C TYR A 459 16.34 -12.98 21.94
N GLN A 460 17.59 -13.34 22.24
CA GLN A 460 18.32 -12.78 23.38
C GLN A 460 18.72 -11.32 23.15
N LEU A 461 19.16 -10.99 21.94
CA LEU A 461 19.60 -9.65 21.56
C LEU A 461 18.43 -8.68 21.38
N ASP A 462 17.33 -9.14 20.79
CA ASP A 462 16.15 -8.34 20.50
C ASP A 462 14.88 -9.20 20.64
N LYS A 463 14.04 -8.88 21.63
CA LYS A 463 12.76 -9.57 21.86
C LYS A 463 11.74 -9.35 20.75
N THR A 464 11.99 -8.37 19.88
CA THR A 464 11.20 -8.07 18.69
C THR A 464 11.74 -8.73 17.42
N ALA A 465 12.75 -9.60 17.54
CA ALA A 465 13.19 -10.45 16.43
C ALA A 465 12.00 -11.22 15.84
N ILE A 466 11.99 -11.39 14.51
CA ILE A 466 10.94 -12.16 13.84
C ILE A 466 11.18 -13.66 14.07
N PRO A 467 10.18 -14.51 14.39
CA PRO A 467 10.41 -15.94 14.53
C PRO A 467 10.90 -16.58 13.22
N VAL A 468 11.63 -17.69 13.33
CA VAL A 468 11.98 -18.54 12.18
C VAL A 468 10.81 -19.40 11.73
N TYR A 469 9.87 -19.65 12.64
CA TYR A 469 8.64 -20.40 12.40
C TYR A 469 7.53 -19.96 13.35
N LEU A 470 6.32 -19.93 12.82
CA LEU A 470 5.12 -19.52 13.53
C LEU A 470 3.97 -20.44 13.14
N SER A 471 3.19 -20.88 14.13
CA SER A 471 1.99 -21.69 13.88
C SER A 471 0.94 -21.50 14.96
N LEU A 472 -0.31 -21.62 14.57
CA LEU A 472 -1.44 -21.66 15.50
C LEU A 472 -1.48 -23.03 16.19
N SER A 473 -1.47 -23.03 17.52
CA SER A 473 -1.57 -24.26 18.30
C SER A 473 -3.01 -24.76 18.24
N LYS A 474 -3.30 -25.64 17.27
CA LYS A 474 -4.56 -26.42 17.18
C LYS A 474 -4.34 -27.94 17.35
N LYS A 475 -3.10 -28.43 17.31
CA LYS A 475 -2.77 -29.86 17.31
C LYS A 475 -2.16 -30.30 18.64
N ASP A 476 -2.45 -31.54 19.02
CA ASP A 476 -1.99 -32.20 20.27
C ASP A 476 -0.46 -32.38 20.34
N SER A 477 0.23 -32.35 19.20
CA SER A 477 1.69 -32.35 19.09
C SER A 477 2.11 -31.75 17.76
N LEU A 478 3.19 -30.97 17.72
CA LEU A 478 3.75 -30.39 16.49
C LEU A 478 5.16 -30.93 16.27
N GLN A 479 5.40 -31.50 15.10
CA GLN A 479 6.76 -31.81 14.62
C GLN A 479 7.23 -30.69 13.69
N VAL A 480 8.41 -30.16 13.98
CA VAL A 480 9.05 -29.12 13.15
C VAL A 480 10.47 -29.53 12.85
N ASP A 481 10.84 -29.47 11.58
CA ASP A 481 12.22 -29.67 11.13
C ASP A 481 12.99 -28.35 11.22
N LEU A 482 13.93 -28.28 12.15
CA LEU A 482 14.77 -27.11 12.35
C LEU A 482 16.15 -27.31 11.71
N PRO A 483 16.71 -26.27 11.05
CA PRO A 483 18.11 -26.26 10.68
C PRO A 483 19.03 -26.44 11.91
N LYS A 484 20.31 -26.67 11.67
CA LYS A 484 21.31 -26.77 12.73
C LYS A 484 21.41 -25.41 13.44
N GLY A 485 21.26 -25.42 14.76
CA GLY A 485 21.37 -24.22 15.60
C GLY A 485 20.71 -24.39 16.96
N VAL A 486 20.70 -23.31 17.73
CA VAL A 486 20.00 -23.23 19.02
C VAL A 486 18.78 -22.34 18.85
N TYR A 487 17.62 -22.83 19.27
CA TYR A 487 16.35 -22.15 19.08
C TYR A 487 15.62 -21.94 20.41
N ARG A 488 14.77 -20.92 20.45
CA ARG A 488 13.84 -20.66 21.53
C ARG A 488 12.44 -21.07 21.09
N TYR A 489 11.83 -22.02 21.79
CA TYR A 489 10.40 -22.26 21.71
C TYR A 489 9.68 -21.32 22.67
N VAL A 490 8.64 -20.63 22.20
CA VAL A 490 7.73 -19.83 23.03
C VAL A 490 6.28 -20.11 22.62
N LYS A 491 5.45 -20.51 23.57
CA LYS A 491 3.99 -20.60 23.40
C LYS A 491 3.36 -19.39 24.09
N ARG A 492 2.55 -18.62 23.35
CA ARG A 492 1.84 -17.45 23.89
C ARG A 492 0.33 -17.58 23.75
N ASP A 493 -0.40 -17.02 24.70
CA ASP A 493 -1.85 -16.85 24.57
C ASP A 493 -2.21 -15.70 23.62
N HIS A 494 -3.51 -15.48 23.40
CA HIS A 494 -4.04 -14.41 22.56
C HIS A 494 -3.58 -13.00 22.96
N TYR A 495 -3.34 -12.74 24.26
CA TYR A 495 -2.89 -11.44 24.77
C TYR A 495 -1.37 -11.29 24.74
N GLY A 496 -0.65 -12.36 24.44
CA GLY A 496 0.80 -12.36 24.39
C GLY A 496 1.50 -12.89 25.62
N ALA A 497 0.77 -13.32 26.65
CA ALA A 497 1.41 -13.86 27.83
C ALA A 497 2.12 -15.17 27.48
N ILE A 498 3.34 -15.36 27.99
CA ILE A 498 4.08 -16.61 27.80
C ILE A 498 3.40 -17.70 28.63
N ILE A 499 2.86 -18.71 27.95
CA ILE A 499 2.32 -19.92 28.56
C ILE A 499 3.46 -20.88 28.89
N HIS A 500 4.38 -21.05 27.94
CA HIS A 500 5.53 -21.95 28.05
C HIS A 500 6.69 -21.42 27.21
N GLN A 501 7.92 -21.64 27.66
CA GLN A 501 9.12 -21.41 26.87
C GLN A 501 10.24 -22.37 27.25
N GLU A 502 11.04 -22.78 26.27
CA GLU A 502 12.19 -23.65 26.48
C GLU A 502 13.27 -23.42 25.41
N THR A 503 14.51 -23.76 25.71
CA THR A 503 15.60 -23.74 24.73
C THR A 503 15.66 -25.09 24.04
N ILE A 504 15.56 -25.09 22.72
CA ILE A 504 15.87 -26.24 21.88
C ILE A 504 17.38 -26.22 21.66
N ALA A 505 18.09 -27.01 22.46
CA ALA A 505 19.54 -27.10 22.42
C ALA A 505 20.03 -27.88 21.19
N GLU A 506 21.26 -27.59 20.80
CA GLU A 506 22.00 -28.37 19.83
C GLU A 506 22.43 -29.69 20.50
N ASN A 507 21.58 -30.72 20.47
CA ASN A 507 22.04 -32.06 20.85
C ASN A 507 22.86 -32.64 19.69
N ASP A 508 24.03 -33.18 20.00
CA ASP A 508 25.04 -33.63 19.03
C ASP A 508 24.53 -34.64 18.00
#